data_AF-A0A523VUM0-F1
#
_entry.id   AF-A0A523VUM0-F1
#
_cell.length_a   1.000
_cell.length_b   1.000
_cell.length_c   1.000
_cell.angle_alpha   90.00
_cell.angle_beta   90.00
_cell.angle_gamma   90.00
#
_symmetry.space_group_name_H-M   'P 1'
#
loop_
_entity.id
_entity.type
_entity.pdbx_description
1 polymer ?
#
loop_
_entity_poly.entity_id
_entity_poly.type
_entity_poly.pdbx_seq_one_letter_code
_entity_poly.pdbx_strand_id
1 'polypeptide(L)'
;MEHKNLTLDYDQNLINNILDNIDMRYIIIFLYIIRNDLFKDLTDTSLIESYERVLVLDDIYKNNVVNFWDEEFIEVYIDLGLIKNIRSVREFQQKDDDFILKLGEETITIEKDTISVPDDTLFLIINKKFKFLTRRNFNLALTRLKGVRCEKSSIIHSLIFEIGEHDYTLSDDFYYILDQYGNVYQAIKIEITIEGFYQRFNEIHEKVNRFIKIFEPILNTKPIMKKITKAIEADKDIIQYLKDEKVELSDKFNFDKIDKHESTYQQWITELLELLKIRYQMEQFDKKLIDLKSYYSGKNKKFSYLEFIEKVSFNEDGIVDHIQNSLIDHRKELVRINEQISKLTEKELKLLNLDYERLIIMSGDD
;
A
#
# COMPACT_ATOMS: atom_id res chain seq x y z
N MET A 1 11.01 -15.32 39.14
CA MET A 1 9.56 -15.15 38.97
C MET A 1 9.14 -16.06 37.82
N GLU A 2 8.09 -16.86 37.96
CA GLU A 2 7.55 -17.60 36.81
C GLU A 2 6.91 -16.59 35.85
N HIS A 3 7.56 -16.35 34.71
CA HIS A 3 7.02 -15.53 33.63
C HIS A 3 5.73 -16.17 33.11
N LYS A 4 4.55 -15.56 33.35
CA LYS A 4 3.24 -16.12 32.97
C LYS A 4 2.48 -15.30 31.94
N ASN A 5 2.63 -13.98 32.01
CA ASN A 5 1.93 -13.03 31.15
C ASN A 5 2.88 -12.53 30.07
N LEU A 6 2.35 -12.07 28.94
CA LEU A 6 3.20 -11.48 27.91
C LEU A 6 3.72 -10.12 28.39
N THR A 7 5.04 -9.91 28.37
CA THR A 7 5.64 -8.64 28.80
C THR A 7 6.81 -8.24 27.91
N LEU A 8 7.09 -6.95 27.78
CA LEU A 8 8.22 -6.46 26.99
C LEU A 8 9.56 -7.00 27.52
N ASP A 9 9.78 -7.01 28.84
CA ASP A 9 11.04 -7.44 29.45
C ASP A 9 11.46 -8.87 29.06
N TYR A 10 10.49 -9.77 28.90
CA TYR A 10 10.75 -11.17 28.58
C TYR A 10 10.51 -11.53 27.12
N ASP A 11 9.57 -10.84 26.44
CA ASP A 11 9.04 -11.25 25.14
C ASP A 11 9.27 -10.22 24.03
N GLN A 12 10.10 -9.18 24.23
CA GLN A 12 10.36 -8.15 23.22
C GLN A 12 10.71 -8.72 21.83
N ASN A 13 11.56 -9.75 21.77
CA ASN A 13 11.93 -10.39 20.50
C ASN A 13 10.74 -11.08 19.83
N LEU A 14 9.93 -11.79 20.61
CA LEU A 14 8.71 -12.44 20.13
C LEU A 14 7.75 -11.40 19.57
N ILE A 15 7.51 -10.32 20.32
CA ILE A 15 6.62 -9.22 19.92
C ILE A 15 7.11 -8.59 18.62
N ASN A 16 8.41 -8.27 18.53
CA ASN A 16 9.02 -7.72 17.32
C ASN A 16 8.89 -8.68 16.12
N ASN A 17 9.13 -9.98 16.32
CA ASN A 17 8.99 -10.98 15.26
C ASN A 17 7.55 -11.09 14.74
N ILE A 18 6.56 -10.95 15.64
CA ILE A 18 5.15 -10.96 15.28
C ILE A 18 4.77 -9.70 14.50
N LEU A 19 5.20 -8.52 14.96
CA LEU A 19 4.93 -7.26 14.27
C LEU A 19 5.75 -7.08 12.97
N ASP A 20 6.84 -7.80 12.80
CA ASP A 20 7.59 -7.87 11.54
C ASP A 20 6.91 -8.75 10.49
N ASN A 21 6.04 -9.66 10.92
CA ASN A 21 5.21 -10.43 10.00
C ASN A 21 3.99 -9.60 9.58
N ILE A 22 4.01 -9.07 8.37
CA ILE A 22 2.95 -8.19 7.82
C ILE A 22 1.54 -8.78 7.93
N ASP A 23 1.38 -10.09 7.73
CA ASP A 23 0.07 -10.73 7.77
C ASP A 23 -0.48 -10.78 9.21
N MET A 24 0.38 -11.03 10.19
CA MET A 24 0.03 -11.04 11.61
C MET A 24 -0.13 -9.62 12.18
N ARG A 25 0.80 -8.72 11.84
CA ARG A 25 0.80 -7.33 12.27
C ARG A 25 -0.54 -6.69 11.99
N TYR A 26 -1.03 -6.75 10.77
CA TYR A 26 -2.27 -6.06 10.45
C TYR A 26 -3.49 -6.64 11.14
N ILE A 27 -3.54 -7.96 11.40
CA ILE A 27 -4.61 -8.53 12.24
C ILE A 27 -4.61 -7.85 13.60
N ILE A 28 -3.44 -7.81 14.26
CA ILE A 28 -3.32 -7.21 15.58
C ILE A 28 -3.63 -5.72 15.56
N ILE A 29 -3.02 -4.96 14.64
CA ILE A 29 -3.17 -3.51 14.57
C ILE A 29 -4.62 -3.11 14.28
N PHE A 30 -5.33 -3.83 13.42
CA PHE A 30 -6.74 -3.51 13.16
C PHE A 30 -7.66 -3.93 14.31
N LEU A 31 -7.38 -5.04 15.01
CA LEU A 31 -8.11 -5.37 16.25
C LEU A 31 -7.85 -4.30 17.33
N TYR A 32 -6.62 -3.79 17.45
CA TYR A 32 -6.29 -2.69 18.35
C TYR A 32 -7.08 -1.44 17.99
N ILE A 33 -7.09 -1.01 16.72
CA ILE A 33 -7.80 0.21 16.29
C ILE A 33 -9.30 0.08 16.53
N ILE A 34 -9.88 -1.10 16.29
CA ILE A 34 -11.29 -1.34 16.61
C ILE A 34 -11.53 -1.21 18.13
N ARG A 35 -10.66 -1.81 18.95
CA ARG A 35 -10.79 -1.73 20.41
C ARG A 35 -10.61 -0.32 20.95
N ASN A 36 -9.52 0.34 20.58
CA ASN A 36 -9.10 1.63 21.11
C ASN A 36 -9.76 2.81 20.38
N ASP A 37 -9.48 2.98 19.10
CA ASP A 37 -9.86 4.19 18.37
C ASP A 37 -11.36 4.22 18.02
N LEU A 38 -11.97 3.06 17.79
CA LEU A 38 -13.41 3.00 17.50
C LEU A 38 -14.25 2.92 18.79
N PHE A 39 -13.90 2.06 19.75
CA PHE A 39 -14.73 1.82 20.94
C PHE A 39 -14.14 2.32 22.27
N LYS A 40 -13.02 3.05 22.24
CA LYS A 40 -12.37 3.66 23.42
C LYS A 40 -12.15 2.67 24.56
N ASP A 41 -11.80 1.42 24.21
CA ASP A 41 -11.62 0.31 25.15
C ASP A 41 -12.84 0.13 26.09
N LEU A 42 -14.04 0.36 25.54
CA LEU A 42 -15.33 0.31 26.25
C LEU A 42 -15.46 1.31 27.42
N THR A 43 -14.57 2.29 27.54
CA THR A 43 -14.63 3.30 28.61
C THR A 43 -15.75 4.32 28.43
N ASP A 44 -16.25 4.49 27.20
CA ASP A 44 -17.32 5.43 26.86
C ASP A 44 -18.65 4.70 26.64
N THR A 45 -19.40 4.48 27.72
CA THR A 45 -20.69 3.78 27.68
C THR A 45 -21.69 4.46 26.74
N SER A 46 -21.64 5.79 26.61
CA SER A 46 -22.57 6.54 25.75
C SER A 46 -22.37 6.25 24.27
N LEU A 47 -21.11 6.08 23.87
CA LEU A 47 -20.73 5.66 22.53
C LEU A 47 -21.21 4.23 22.25
N ILE A 48 -21.02 3.30 23.19
CA ILE A 48 -21.48 1.91 23.05
C ILE A 48 -22.99 1.83 22.86
N GLU A 49 -23.76 2.51 23.73
CA GLU A 49 -25.22 2.55 23.60
C GLU A 49 -25.66 3.15 22.25
N SER A 50 -24.96 4.17 21.77
CA SER A 50 -25.28 4.83 20.51
C SER A 50 -24.98 3.94 19.30
N TYR A 51 -23.91 3.14 19.37
CA TYR A 51 -23.59 2.11 18.39
C TYR A 51 -24.68 1.03 18.33
N GLU A 52 -25.03 0.44 19.47
CA GLU A 52 -26.05 -0.61 19.56
C GLU A 52 -27.43 -0.13 19.09
N ARG A 53 -27.80 1.12 19.41
CA ARG A 53 -29.07 1.73 18.95
C ARG A 53 -29.17 1.78 17.43
N VAL A 54 -28.08 2.07 16.72
CA VAL A 54 -28.07 2.09 15.26
C VAL A 54 -28.17 0.68 14.68
N LEU A 55 -27.53 -0.31 15.30
CA LEU A 55 -27.54 -1.69 14.81
C LEU A 55 -28.90 -2.39 14.90
N VAL A 56 -29.78 -1.97 15.81
CA VAL A 56 -31.13 -2.54 15.98
C VAL A 56 -32.13 -2.00 14.95
N LEU A 57 -31.76 -0.98 14.16
CA LEU A 57 -32.63 -0.41 13.14
C LEU A 57 -32.74 -1.34 11.91
N ASP A 58 -33.97 -1.49 11.39
CA ASP A 58 -34.22 -2.28 10.17
C ASP A 58 -33.50 -1.69 8.93
N ASP A 59 -33.60 -0.37 8.77
CA ASP A 59 -32.88 0.40 7.76
C ASP A 59 -32.06 1.49 8.45
N ILE A 60 -30.77 1.56 8.12
CA ILE A 60 -29.84 2.55 8.70
C ILE A 60 -29.69 3.69 7.71
N TYR A 61 -30.33 4.83 7.99
CA TYR A 61 -30.19 6.05 7.19
C TYR A 61 -29.02 6.91 7.68
N LYS A 62 -28.47 7.74 6.79
CA LYS A 62 -27.44 8.73 7.15
C LYS A 62 -27.85 9.56 8.36
N ASN A 63 -29.09 10.05 8.40
CA ASN A 63 -29.58 10.85 9.52
C ASN A 63 -29.59 10.09 10.85
N ASN A 64 -29.82 8.77 10.84
CA ASN A 64 -29.73 7.99 12.08
C ASN A 64 -28.30 8.04 12.62
N VAL A 65 -27.33 7.74 11.75
CA VAL A 65 -25.90 7.75 12.12
C VAL A 65 -25.46 9.12 12.62
N VAL A 66 -25.77 10.20 11.91
CA VAL A 66 -25.35 11.56 12.30
C VAL A 66 -25.99 12.02 13.62
N ASN A 67 -27.19 11.54 13.95
CA ASN A 67 -27.86 11.90 15.21
C ASN A 67 -27.37 11.09 16.42
N PHE A 68 -26.89 9.87 16.20
CA PHE A 68 -26.46 8.98 17.28
C PHE A 68 -24.95 8.95 17.48
N TRP A 69 -24.16 9.04 16.42
CA TRP A 69 -22.70 8.93 16.48
C TRP A 69 -22.05 10.30 16.34
N ASP A 70 -20.96 10.51 17.06
CA ASP A 70 -20.13 11.69 16.89
C ASP A 70 -19.31 11.63 15.59
N GLU A 71 -18.79 12.78 15.17
CA GLU A 71 -18.05 12.90 13.90
C GLU A 71 -16.78 12.05 13.88
N GLU A 72 -16.11 11.89 15.03
CA GLU A 72 -14.87 11.13 15.15
C GLU A 72 -15.14 9.62 14.96
N PHE A 73 -16.16 9.10 15.63
CA PHE A 73 -16.61 7.71 15.47
C PHE A 73 -17.01 7.43 14.02
N ILE A 74 -17.77 8.33 13.40
CA ILE A 74 -18.17 8.21 11.98
C ILE A 74 -16.94 8.16 11.08
N GLU A 75 -15.93 9.04 11.31
CA GLU A 75 -14.69 9.04 10.54
C GLU A 75 -13.97 7.69 10.65
N VAL A 76 -13.72 7.21 11.87
CA VAL A 76 -13.02 5.93 12.10
C VAL A 76 -13.79 4.77 11.48
N TYR A 77 -15.12 4.73 11.66
CA TYR A 77 -15.98 3.67 11.13
C TYR A 77 -15.96 3.62 9.59
N ILE A 78 -15.97 4.78 8.93
CA ILE A 78 -15.83 4.89 7.47
C ILE A 78 -14.42 4.53 7.01
N ASP A 79 -13.39 4.95 7.73
CA ASP A 79 -12.00 4.71 7.40
C ASP A 79 -11.64 3.22 7.46
N LEU A 80 -12.18 2.50 8.44
CA LEU A 80 -12.14 1.04 8.52
C LEU A 80 -12.95 0.38 7.39
N GLY A 81 -13.91 1.10 6.81
CA GLY A 81 -14.71 0.62 5.68
C GLY A 81 -15.86 -0.28 6.09
N LEU A 82 -16.38 -0.10 7.31
CA LEU A 82 -17.50 -0.85 7.86
C LEU A 82 -18.84 -0.49 7.19
N ILE A 83 -18.92 0.64 6.49
CA ILE A 83 -20.02 1.00 5.59
C ILE A 83 -19.66 0.60 4.15
N LYS A 84 -20.34 -0.42 3.61
CA LYS A 84 -20.04 -1.02 2.30
C LYS A 84 -20.24 -0.06 1.13
N ASN A 85 -21.24 0.82 1.22
CA ASN A 85 -21.63 1.74 0.14
C ASN A 85 -21.13 3.18 0.31
N ILE A 86 -20.14 3.39 1.19
CA ILE A 86 -19.46 4.67 1.39
C ILE A 86 -17.94 4.43 1.36
N ARG A 87 -17.22 5.24 0.58
CA ARG A 87 -15.76 5.09 0.41
C ARG A 87 -14.96 6.08 1.23
N SER A 88 -15.56 7.19 1.65
CA SER A 88 -14.89 8.28 2.37
C SER A 88 -15.88 9.17 3.11
N VAL A 89 -15.40 9.91 4.12
CA VAL A 89 -16.18 10.92 4.85
C VAL A 89 -16.73 11.99 3.90
N ARG A 90 -15.95 12.41 2.89
CA ARG A 90 -16.42 13.36 1.88
C ARG A 90 -17.62 12.82 1.08
N GLU A 91 -17.59 11.54 0.70
CA GLU A 91 -18.73 10.91 0.03
C GLU A 91 -19.95 10.86 0.95
N PHE A 92 -19.75 10.49 2.22
CA PHE A 92 -20.79 10.44 3.23
C PHE A 92 -21.49 11.79 3.43
N GLN A 93 -20.72 12.86 3.54
CA GLN A 93 -21.23 14.22 3.68
C GLN A 93 -22.09 14.65 2.48
N GLN A 94 -21.77 14.19 1.27
CA GLN A 94 -22.51 14.51 0.04
C GLN A 94 -23.81 13.73 -0.14
N LYS A 95 -24.05 12.66 0.63
CA LYS A 95 -25.31 11.92 0.56
C LYS A 95 -26.44 12.68 1.24
N ASP A 96 -27.65 12.47 0.77
CA ASP A 96 -28.86 12.97 1.41
C ASP A 96 -29.12 12.24 2.74
N ASP A 97 -29.91 12.87 3.61
CA ASP A 97 -30.19 12.38 4.97
C ASP A 97 -30.97 11.06 4.99
N ASP A 98 -31.76 10.80 3.94
CA ASP A 98 -32.51 9.57 3.70
C ASP A 98 -31.73 8.52 2.89
N PHE A 99 -30.43 8.72 2.68
CA PHE A 99 -29.58 7.72 2.05
C PHE A 99 -29.39 6.51 2.97
N ILE A 100 -29.74 5.32 2.47
CA ILE A 100 -29.56 4.05 3.20
C ILE A 100 -28.08 3.65 3.20
N LEU A 101 -27.51 3.50 4.38
CA LEU A 101 -26.17 2.98 4.64
C LEU A 101 -26.23 1.45 4.74
N LYS A 102 -25.33 0.78 4.03
CA LYS A 102 -25.25 -0.69 4.03
C LYS A 102 -24.09 -1.15 4.91
N LEU A 103 -24.40 -1.81 6.02
CA LEU A 103 -23.41 -2.47 6.86
C LEU A 103 -23.03 -3.85 6.32
N GLY A 104 -22.05 -4.48 6.99
CA GLY A 104 -21.71 -5.90 6.86
C GLY A 104 -22.93 -6.84 6.96
N GLU A 105 -22.80 -8.07 6.45
CA GLU A 105 -23.78 -9.12 6.82
C GLU A 105 -23.60 -9.48 8.29
N GLU A 106 -22.34 -9.52 8.72
CA GLU A 106 -21.92 -9.53 10.12
C GLU A 106 -21.26 -8.19 10.46
N THR A 107 -21.33 -7.79 11.73
CA THR A 107 -20.72 -6.56 12.24
C THR A 107 -19.99 -6.84 13.54
N ILE A 108 -19.29 -5.84 14.06
CA ILE A 108 -18.56 -5.94 15.33
C ILE A 108 -19.59 -6.11 16.46
N THR A 109 -19.40 -7.10 17.32
CA THR A 109 -20.29 -7.36 18.45
C THR A 109 -19.63 -6.93 19.74
N ILE A 110 -20.44 -6.42 20.67
CA ILE A 110 -20.00 -6.04 22.00
C ILE A 110 -20.82 -6.85 22.99
N GLU A 111 -20.15 -7.74 23.71
CA GLU A 111 -20.76 -8.57 24.73
C GLU A 111 -20.08 -8.31 26.07
N LYS A 112 -20.80 -7.62 26.98
CA LYS A 112 -20.27 -7.17 28.28
C LYS A 112 -19.01 -6.33 28.08
N ASP A 113 -17.86 -6.86 28.47
CA ASP A 113 -16.56 -6.19 28.43
C ASP A 113 -15.70 -6.67 27.25
N THR A 114 -16.31 -7.29 26.24
CA THR A 114 -15.57 -7.91 25.12
C THR A 114 -16.04 -7.38 23.77
N ILE A 115 -15.10 -6.90 22.97
CA ILE A 115 -15.30 -6.52 21.57
C ILE A 115 -14.88 -7.70 20.71
N SER A 116 -15.81 -8.20 19.91
CA SER A 116 -15.66 -9.38 19.05
C SER A 116 -15.81 -8.96 17.59
N VAL A 117 -14.81 -9.29 16.77
CA VAL A 117 -14.76 -8.91 15.36
C VAL A 117 -14.84 -10.15 14.47
N PRO A 118 -15.86 -10.28 13.62
CA PRO A 118 -15.96 -11.40 12.68
C PRO A 118 -14.77 -11.45 11.72
N ASP A 119 -14.28 -12.65 11.41
CA ASP A 119 -13.06 -12.84 10.61
C ASP A 119 -13.19 -12.30 9.17
N ASP A 120 -14.38 -12.41 8.57
CA ASP A 120 -14.71 -11.89 7.24
C ASP A 120 -14.68 -10.36 7.26
N THR A 121 -15.26 -9.75 8.29
CA THR A 121 -15.20 -8.30 8.48
C THR A 121 -13.77 -7.83 8.66
N LEU A 122 -12.99 -8.47 9.55
CA LEU A 122 -11.59 -8.13 9.77
C LEU A 122 -10.74 -8.29 8.50
N PHE A 123 -10.93 -9.38 7.77
CA PHE A 123 -10.25 -9.62 6.50
C PHE A 123 -10.58 -8.54 5.47
N LEU A 124 -11.86 -8.17 5.33
CA LEU A 124 -12.30 -7.16 4.37
C LEU A 124 -11.73 -5.78 4.69
N ILE A 125 -11.70 -5.38 5.97
CA ILE A 125 -11.08 -4.13 6.45
C ILE A 125 -9.62 -4.09 6.00
N ILE A 126 -8.85 -5.14 6.32
CA ILE A 126 -7.41 -5.17 6.03
C ILE A 126 -7.16 -5.26 4.52
N ASN A 127 -7.86 -6.15 3.80
CA ASN A 127 -7.66 -6.36 2.36
C ASN A 127 -8.09 -5.13 1.53
N LYS A 128 -9.04 -4.33 2.01
CA LYS A 128 -9.40 -3.05 1.36
C LYS A 128 -8.18 -2.13 1.25
N LYS A 129 -7.31 -2.10 2.28
CA LYS A 129 -6.11 -1.26 2.35
C LYS A 129 -4.85 -1.95 1.82
N PHE A 130 -4.68 -3.24 2.13
CA PHE A 130 -3.49 -4.03 1.83
C PHE A 130 -3.84 -5.21 0.92
N LYS A 131 -3.86 -4.95 -0.39
CA LYS A 131 -4.31 -5.91 -1.42
C LYS A 131 -3.50 -7.19 -1.54
N PHE A 132 -2.30 -7.23 -0.97
CA PHE A 132 -1.44 -8.41 -0.98
C PHE A 132 -1.88 -9.49 0.01
N LEU A 133 -2.67 -9.15 1.04
CA LEU A 133 -3.12 -10.10 2.04
C LEU A 133 -4.19 -11.01 1.44
N THR A 134 -3.85 -12.29 1.25
CA THR A 134 -4.78 -13.31 0.77
C THR A 134 -5.55 -13.95 1.92
N ARG A 135 -6.76 -14.47 1.67
CA ARG A 135 -7.56 -15.17 2.70
C ARG A 135 -6.81 -16.35 3.31
N ARG A 136 -6.00 -17.07 2.51
CA ARG A 136 -5.13 -18.14 3.00
C ARG A 136 -4.10 -17.64 4.00
N ASN A 137 -3.38 -16.55 3.68
CA ASN A 137 -2.37 -15.99 4.57
C ASN A 137 -3.00 -15.43 5.84
N PHE A 138 -4.15 -14.76 5.72
CA PHE A 138 -4.93 -14.27 6.84
C PHE A 138 -5.32 -15.41 7.81
N ASN A 139 -5.91 -16.49 7.32
CA ASN A 139 -6.31 -17.63 8.17
C ASN A 139 -5.10 -18.31 8.84
N LEU A 140 -3.98 -18.45 8.12
CA LEU A 140 -2.73 -18.97 8.69
C LEU A 140 -2.18 -18.04 9.78
N ALA A 141 -2.27 -16.73 9.59
CA ALA A 141 -1.85 -15.75 10.58
C ALA A 141 -2.76 -15.79 11.82
N LEU A 142 -4.09 -15.85 11.66
CA LEU A 142 -5.03 -16.03 12.77
C LEU A 142 -4.69 -17.27 13.62
N THR A 143 -4.46 -18.41 12.97
CA THR A 143 -4.11 -19.66 13.67
C THR A 143 -2.83 -19.51 14.49
N ARG A 144 -1.82 -18.82 13.94
CA ARG A 144 -0.55 -18.59 14.63
C ARG A 144 -0.69 -17.61 15.80
N LEU A 145 -1.50 -16.57 15.64
CA LEU A 145 -1.73 -15.56 16.67
C LEU A 145 -2.50 -16.09 17.89
N LYS A 146 -3.33 -17.12 17.71
CA LYS A 146 -4.01 -17.81 18.83
C LYS A 146 -3.02 -18.51 19.80
N GLY A 147 -1.79 -18.80 19.37
CA GLY A 147 -0.81 -19.48 20.22
C GLY A 147 0.62 -19.30 19.73
N VAL A 148 1.35 -18.40 20.39
CA VAL A 148 2.76 -18.11 20.14
C VAL A 148 3.59 -18.59 21.32
N ARG A 149 4.56 -19.46 21.06
CA ARG A 149 5.43 -20.01 22.11
C ARG A 149 6.41 -18.96 22.61
N CYS A 150 6.46 -18.74 23.92
CA CYS A 150 7.45 -17.90 24.59
C CYS A 150 8.88 -18.41 24.31
N GLU A 151 9.82 -17.50 24.05
CA GLU A 151 11.22 -17.84 23.82
C GLU A 151 11.97 -18.16 25.13
N LYS A 152 11.49 -17.62 26.26
CA LYS A 152 12.16 -17.69 27.58
C LYS A 152 11.54 -18.71 28.52
N SER A 153 10.35 -19.22 28.21
CA SER A 153 9.60 -20.16 29.05
C SER A 153 8.87 -21.21 28.21
N SER A 154 8.23 -22.18 28.85
CA SER A 154 7.38 -23.17 28.18
C SER A 154 5.95 -22.67 27.91
N ILE A 155 5.65 -21.40 28.17
CA ILE A 155 4.30 -20.85 28.04
C ILE A 155 3.99 -20.52 26.58
N ILE A 156 2.71 -20.59 26.26
CA ILE A 156 2.13 -20.20 24.98
C ILE A 156 1.29 -18.95 25.26
N HIS A 157 1.65 -17.83 24.62
CA HIS A 157 0.88 -16.59 24.67
C HIS A 157 -0.15 -16.60 23.55
N SER A 158 -1.40 -16.35 23.88
CA SER A 158 -2.44 -16.05 22.90
C SER A 158 -2.49 -14.55 22.69
N LEU A 159 -2.16 -14.09 21.49
CA LEU A 159 -2.17 -12.65 21.16
C LEU A 159 -3.56 -12.19 20.75
N ILE A 160 -4.36 -13.13 20.22
CA ILE A 160 -5.78 -12.96 19.94
C ILE A 160 -6.54 -14.16 20.52
N PHE A 161 -7.82 -13.95 20.83
CA PHE A 161 -8.74 -15.00 21.23
C PHE A 161 -9.84 -15.16 20.18
N GLU A 162 -10.29 -16.39 19.97
CA GLU A 162 -11.49 -16.69 19.19
C GLU A 162 -12.66 -16.86 20.16
N ILE A 163 -13.75 -16.16 19.87
CA ILE A 163 -14.99 -16.16 20.66
C ILE A 163 -16.08 -16.74 19.75
N GLY A 164 -16.80 -17.75 20.22
CA GLY A 164 -17.79 -18.43 19.38
C GLY A 164 -17.17 -19.06 18.12
N GLU A 165 -17.89 -19.00 17.00
CA GLU A 165 -17.41 -19.46 15.69
C GLU A 165 -17.01 -18.24 14.85
N HIS A 166 -15.71 -18.08 14.60
CA HIS A 166 -15.14 -17.07 13.69
C HIS A 166 -15.09 -15.60 14.16
N ASP A 167 -15.37 -15.29 15.43
CA ASP A 167 -15.13 -13.94 15.97
C ASP A 167 -13.81 -13.85 16.75
N TYR A 168 -13.15 -12.69 16.65
CA TYR A 168 -11.81 -12.49 17.17
C TYR A 168 -11.70 -11.24 18.04
N THR A 169 -10.94 -11.33 19.11
CA THR A 169 -10.59 -10.20 19.98
C THR A 169 -9.10 -10.14 20.28
N LEU A 170 -8.57 -8.95 20.53
CA LEU A 170 -7.17 -8.74 20.90
C LEU A 170 -6.97 -9.07 22.39
N SER A 171 -5.89 -9.78 22.73
CA SER A 171 -5.54 -10.02 24.13
C SER A 171 -5.22 -8.73 24.88
N ASP A 172 -5.62 -8.65 26.15
CA ASP A 172 -5.34 -7.50 27.03
C ASP A 172 -3.84 -7.23 27.15
N ASP A 173 -3.02 -8.27 27.37
CA ASP A 173 -1.58 -8.12 27.50
C ASP A 173 -0.99 -7.41 26.26
N PHE A 174 -1.38 -7.82 25.05
CA PHE A 174 -0.85 -7.21 23.83
C PHE A 174 -1.44 -5.83 23.57
N TYR A 175 -2.72 -5.62 23.91
CA TYR A 175 -3.36 -4.30 23.87
C TYR A 175 -2.58 -3.27 24.69
N TYR A 176 -2.33 -3.55 25.98
CA TYR A 176 -1.62 -2.62 26.85
C TYR A 176 -0.16 -2.43 26.46
N ILE A 177 0.47 -3.43 25.83
CA ILE A 177 1.82 -3.25 25.26
C ILE A 177 1.78 -2.24 24.10
N LEU A 178 0.81 -2.34 23.18
CA LEU A 178 0.70 -1.41 22.06
C LEU A 178 0.37 0.01 22.52
N ASP A 179 -0.54 0.14 23.48
CA ASP A 179 -1.01 1.43 24.00
C ASP A 179 0.14 2.27 24.61
N GLN A 180 1.16 1.60 25.18
CA GLN A 180 2.36 2.27 25.71
C GLN A 180 3.18 3.01 24.65
N TYR A 181 3.09 2.62 23.37
CA TYR A 181 3.85 3.25 22.28
C TYR A 181 3.08 4.40 21.62
N GLY A 182 1.83 4.67 22.04
CA GLY A 182 1.06 5.83 21.60
C GLY A 182 0.04 5.53 20.51
N ASN A 183 -0.02 6.37 19.49
CA ASN A 183 -1.04 6.38 18.46
C ASN A 183 -0.76 5.38 17.33
N VAL A 184 -1.16 4.13 17.55
CA VAL A 184 -1.14 3.04 16.56
C VAL A 184 -1.93 3.40 15.29
N TYR A 185 -3.07 4.09 15.42
CA TYR A 185 -3.91 4.45 14.28
C TYR A 185 -3.23 5.45 13.33
N GLN A 186 -2.46 6.39 13.87
CA GLN A 186 -1.64 7.31 13.08
C GLN A 186 -0.56 6.57 12.31
N ALA A 187 0.12 5.59 12.95
CA ALA A 187 1.12 4.76 12.29
C ALA A 187 0.54 4.02 11.08
N ILE A 188 -0.63 3.38 11.24
CA ILE A 188 -1.28 2.69 10.11
C ILE A 188 -1.77 3.66 9.03
N LYS A 189 -2.24 4.87 9.39
CA LYS A 189 -2.65 5.90 8.40
C LYS A 189 -1.46 6.29 7.52
N ILE A 190 -0.25 6.40 8.08
CA ILE A 190 0.97 6.65 7.32
C ILE A 190 1.29 5.48 6.38
N GLU A 191 1.27 4.24 6.88
CA GLU A 191 1.52 3.05 6.05
C GLU A 191 0.54 2.96 4.87
N ILE A 192 -0.76 3.15 5.13
CA ILE A 192 -1.80 3.12 4.09
C ILE A 192 -1.54 4.21 3.03
N THR A 193 -1.09 5.38 3.45
CA THR A 193 -0.77 6.48 2.53
C THR A 193 0.42 6.12 1.64
N ILE A 194 1.50 5.57 2.22
CA ILE A 194 2.68 5.13 1.48
C ILE A 194 2.32 3.99 0.51
N GLU A 195 1.54 3.00 0.94
CA GLU A 195 1.13 1.88 0.10
C GLU A 195 0.19 2.30 -1.04
N GLY A 196 -0.78 3.18 -0.76
CA GLY A 196 -1.66 3.74 -1.78
C GLY A 196 -0.88 4.54 -2.83
N PHE A 197 0.18 5.23 -2.41
CA PHE A 197 1.09 5.91 -3.32
C PHE A 197 1.90 4.92 -4.18
N TYR A 198 2.43 3.87 -3.56
CA TYR A 198 3.20 2.81 -4.24
C TYR A 198 2.36 2.08 -5.30
N GLN A 199 1.07 1.84 -5.03
CA GLN A 199 0.15 1.24 -5.99
C GLN A 199 0.01 2.11 -7.26
N ARG A 200 -0.23 3.42 -7.10
CA ARG A 200 -0.33 4.35 -8.25
C ARG A 200 0.98 4.45 -9.03
N PHE A 201 2.10 4.46 -8.32
CA PHE A 201 3.42 4.42 -8.95
C PHE A 201 3.58 3.17 -9.83
N ASN A 202 3.22 2.00 -9.31
CA ASN A 202 3.32 0.74 -10.05
C ASN A 202 2.41 0.70 -11.30
N GLU A 203 1.22 1.28 -11.24
CA GLU A 203 0.32 1.38 -12.41
C GLU A 203 0.97 2.14 -13.56
N ILE A 204 1.60 3.29 -13.26
CA ILE A 204 2.31 4.11 -14.24
C ILE A 204 3.57 3.38 -14.72
N HIS A 205 4.30 2.73 -13.82
CA HIS A 205 5.52 1.98 -14.11
C HIS A 205 5.25 0.85 -15.11
N GLU A 206 4.18 0.08 -14.86
CA GLU A 206 3.73 -0.96 -15.76
C GLU A 206 3.25 -0.41 -17.11
N LYS A 207 2.61 0.77 -17.13
CA LYS A 207 2.24 1.44 -18.38
C LYS A 207 3.48 1.80 -19.22
N VAL A 208 4.51 2.38 -18.61
CA VAL A 208 5.79 2.70 -19.28
C VAL A 208 6.46 1.43 -19.81
N ASN A 209 6.50 0.37 -19.00
CA ASN A 209 7.06 -0.92 -19.43
C ASN A 209 6.33 -1.48 -20.65
N ARG A 210 4.99 -1.44 -20.65
CA ARG A 210 4.20 -1.88 -21.81
C ARG A 210 4.52 -1.06 -23.06
N PHE A 211 4.70 0.26 -22.94
CA PHE A 211 5.05 1.11 -24.07
C PHE A 211 6.45 0.79 -24.62
N ILE A 212 7.46 0.61 -23.76
CA ILE A 212 8.81 0.21 -24.20
C ILE A 212 8.78 -1.16 -24.90
N LYS A 213 7.94 -2.11 -24.46
CA LYS A 213 7.81 -3.43 -25.11
C LYS A 213 7.32 -3.35 -26.56
N ILE A 214 6.57 -2.30 -26.93
CA ILE A 214 6.12 -2.10 -28.32
C ILE A 214 7.32 -1.86 -29.22
N PHE A 215 8.25 -1.01 -28.75
CA PHE A 215 9.49 -0.74 -29.45
C PHE A 215 10.39 -1.97 -29.44
N GLU A 216 10.79 -2.45 -28.26
CA GLU A 216 11.70 -3.59 -28.16
C GLU A 216 11.65 -4.24 -26.76
N PRO A 217 11.15 -5.48 -26.62
CA PRO A 217 11.03 -6.14 -25.32
C PRO A 217 12.33 -6.27 -24.52
N ILE A 218 13.48 -6.49 -25.18
CA ILE A 218 14.75 -6.70 -24.46
C ILE A 218 15.18 -5.46 -23.66
N LEU A 219 14.73 -4.26 -24.06
CA LEU A 219 15.03 -3.01 -23.37
C LEU A 219 14.46 -2.94 -21.96
N ASN A 220 13.40 -3.70 -21.64
CA ASN A 220 12.83 -3.76 -20.29
C ASN A 220 13.53 -4.75 -19.35
N THR A 221 14.51 -5.52 -19.85
CA THR A 221 15.17 -6.52 -19.01
C THR A 221 16.12 -5.86 -18.03
N LYS A 222 16.21 -6.38 -16.80
CA LYS A 222 17.07 -5.82 -15.74
C LYS A 222 18.54 -5.61 -16.18
N PRO A 223 19.20 -6.54 -16.90
CA PRO A 223 20.58 -6.34 -17.34
C PRO A 223 20.72 -5.17 -18.31
N ILE A 224 19.76 -5.01 -19.23
CA ILE A 224 19.79 -3.93 -20.23
C ILE A 224 19.42 -2.59 -19.61
N MET A 225 18.42 -2.53 -18.73
CA MET A 225 18.09 -1.31 -17.99
C MET A 225 19.27 -0.78 -17.16
N LYS A 226 20.11 -1.66 -16.59
CA LYS A 226 21.36 -1.25 -15.94
C LYS A 226 22.35 -0.58 -16.90
N LYS A 227 22.46 -1.07 -18.14
CA LYS A 227 23.31 -0.46 -19.18
C LYS A 227 22.73 0.88 -19.63
N ILE A 228 21.42 0.97 -19.84
CA ILE A 228 20.70 2.22 -20.19
C ILE A 228 20.91 3.28 -19.10
N THR A 229 20.77 2.88 -17.83
CA THR A 229 21.02 3.75 -16.68
C THR A 229 22.44 4.33 -16.72
N LYS A 230 23.45 3.48 -16.93
CA LYS A 230 24.85 3.95 -17.06
C LYS A 230 25.04 4.90 -18.25
N ALA A 231 24.37 4.66 -19.37
CA ALA A 231 24.44 5.56 -20.53
C ALA A 231 23.87 6.94 -20.19
N ILE A 232 22.70 6.99 -19.56
CA ILE A 232 22.04 8.23 -19.13
C ILE A 232 22.91 8.98 -18.11
N GLU A 233 23.45 8.28 -17.11
CA GLU A 233 24.30 8.88 -16.06
C GLU A 233 25.64 9.41 -16.60
N ALA A 234 26.15 8.81 -17.69
CA ALA A 234 27.37 9.23 -18.36
C ALA A 234 27.14 10.18 -19.55
N ASP A 235 25.91 10.66 -19.74
CA ASP A 235 25.48 11.50 -20.88
C ASP A 235 25.90 10.95 -22.25
N LYS A 236 25.75 9.63 -22.42
CA LYS A 236 26.05 8.91 -23.67
C LYS A 236 24.77 8.66 -24.48
N ASP A 237 24.93 8.56 -25.81
CA ASP A 237 23.87 8.04 -26.66
C ASP A 237 23.50 6.61 -26.24
N ILE A 238 22.24 6.41 -25.87
CA ILE A 238 21.76 5.16 -25.28
C ILE A 238 21.91 4.01 -26.27
N ILE A 239 21.51 4.20 -27.53
CA ILE A 239 21.48 3.11 -28.52
C ILE A 239 22.90 2.73 -28.93
N GLN A 240 23.77 3.71 -29.17
CA GLN A 240 25.17 3.48 -29.49
C GLN A 240 25.88 2.80 -28.32
N TYR A 241 25.67 3.26 -27.08
CA TYR A 241 26.27 2.63 -25.92
C TYR A 241 25.83 1.16 -25.76
N LEU A 242 24.56 0.84 -26.04
CA LEU A 242 24.08 -0.54 -26.02
C LEU A 242 24.77 -1.41 -27.09
N LYS A 243 24.98 -0.88 -28.30
CA LYS A 243 25.73 -1.56 -29.36
C LYS A 243 27.19 -1.80 -28.99
N ASP A 244 27.86 -0.79 -28.42
CA ASP A 244 29.25 -0.89 -27.95
C ASP A 244 29.39 -1.95 -26.84
N GLU A 245 28.38 -2.05 -25.98
CA GLU A 245 28.24 -3.07 -24.94
C GLU A 245 27.74 -4.43 -25.46
N LYS A 246 27.74 -4.63 -26.79
CA LYS A 246 27.37 -5.86 -27.50
C LYS A 246 25.98 -6.38 -27.14
N VAL A 247 25.02 -5.50 -26.95
CA VAL A 247 23.62 -5.88 -26.77
C VAL A 247 23.03 -6.22 -28.13
N GLU A 248 22.49 -7.44 -28.28
CA GLU A 248 21.75 -7.85 -29.47
C GLU A 248 20.41 -7.12 -29.51
N LEU A 249 20.32 -6.13 -30.40
CA LEU A 249 19.10 -5.41 -30.73
C LEU A 249 18.64 -5.86 -32.13
N SER A 250 17.34 -5.78 -32.40
CA SER A 250 16.84 -6.14 -33.72
C SER A 250 17.30 -5.16 -34.81
N ASP A 251 17.16 -5.56 -36.07
CA ASP A 251 17.64 -4.80 -37.23
C ASP A 251 17.06 -3.38 -37.32
N LYS A 252 15.94 -3.10 -36.66
CA LYS A 252 15.35 -1.75 -36.60
C LYS A 252 16.24 -0.71 -35.91
N PHE A 253 17.24 -1.16 -35.16
CA PHE A 253 18.24 -0.30 -34.55
C PHE A 253 19.48 -0.09 -35.44
N ASN A 254 19.53 -0.68 -36.64
CA ASN A 254 20.56 -0.39 -37.62
C ASN A 254 20.15 0.84 -38.46
N PHE A 255 20.78 1.98 -38.18
CA PHE A 255 20.38 3.27 -38.76
C PHE A 255 21.17 3.64 -40.02
N ASP A 256 22.10 2.81 -40.48
CA ASP A 256 23.07 3.19 -41.53
C ASP A 256 22.41 3.47 -42.88
N LYS A 257 21.26 2.84 -43.15
CA LYS A 257 20.50 2.99 -44.40
C LYS A 257 19.28 3.92 -44.29
N ILE A 258 19.03 4.50 -43.11
CA ILE A 258 17.81 5.27 -42.86
C ILE A 258 18.13 6.76 -42.96
N ASP A 259 17.33 7.50 -43.73
CA ASP A 259 17.41 8.96 -43.70
C ASP A 259 16.98 9.48 -42.33
N LYS A 260 17.92 10.05 -41.60
CA LYS A 260 17.69 10.59 -40.25
C LYS A 260 16.84 11.86 -40.28
N HIS A 261 16.60 12.49 -41.43
CA HIS A 261 15.70 13.63 -41.54
C HIS A 261 14.23 13.24 -41.72
N GLU A 262 13.94 11.95 -41.93
CA GLU A 262 12.57 11.44 -42.04
C GLU A 262 11.79 11.64 -40.74
N SER A 263 10.56 12.16 -40.87
CA SER A 263 9.72 12.49 -39.72
C SER A 263 9.37 11.27 -38.88
N THR A 264 9.13 10.13 -39.53
CA THR A 264 8.80 8.86 -38.86
C THR A 264 9.97 8.37 -38.02
N TYR A 265 11.20 8.44 -38.54
CA TYR A 265 12.40 8.08 -37.77
C TYR A 265 12.58 9.01 -36.57
N GLN A 266 12.50 10.32 -36.78
CA GLN A 266 12.67 11.33 -35.73
C GLN A 266 11.64 11.16 -34.60
N GLN A 267 10.37 10.92 -34.96
CA GLN A 267 9.33 10.65 -33.97
C GLN A 267 9.59 9.34 -33.22
N TRP A 268 9.90 8.25 -33.95
CA TRP A 268 10.16 6.94 -33.37
C TRP A 268 11.31 6.96 -32.36
N ILE A 269 12.45 7.55 -32.71
CA ILE A 269 13.62 7.59 -31.83
C ILE A 269 13.38 8.52 -30.64
N THR A 270 12.71 9.66 -30.85
CA THR A 270 12.41 10.62 -29.78
C THR A 270 11.50 10.00 -28.73
N GLU A 271 10.41 9.36 -29.15
CA GLU A 271 9.46 8.72 -28.23
C GLU A 271 10.11 7.55 -27.47
N LEU A 272 10.92 6.73 -28.14
CA LEU A 272 11.66 5.66 -27.47
C LEU A 272 12.61 6.23 -26.40
N LEU A 273 13.42 7.22 -26.76
CA LEU A 273 14.39 7.82 -25.83
C LEU A 273 13.68 8.52 -24.66
N GLU A 274 12.54 9.17 -24.89
CA GLU A 274 11.73 9.75 -23.82
C GLU A 274 11.21 8.67 -22.86
N LEU A 275 10.66 7.57 -23.38
CA LEU A 275 10.20 6.44 -22.57
C LEU A 275 11.33 5.82 -21.74
N LEU A 276 12.53 5.67 -22.31
CA LEU A 276 13.71 5.16 -21.59
C LEU A 276 14.18 6.12 -20.49
N LYS A 277 14.12 7.44 -20.72
CA LYS A 277 14.42 8.45 -19.70
C LYS A 277 13.39 8.45 -18.57
N ILE A 278 12.10 8.37 -18.90
CA ILE A 278 11.02 8.25 -17.91
C ILE A 278 11.22 6.97 -17.09
N ARG A 279 11.49 5.84 -17.75
CA ARG A 279 11.78 4.56 -17.10
C ARG A 279 12.93 4.68 -16.09
N TYR A 280 14.02 5.35 -16.45
CA TYR A 280 15.13 5.63 -15.53
C TYR A 280 14.68 6.49 -14.33
N GLN A 281 13.92 7.56 -14.56
CA GLN A 281 13.39 8.40 -13.47
C GLN A 281 12.53 7.58 -12.52
N MET A 282 11.68 6.69 -13.05
CA MET A 282 10.85 5.80 -12.23
C MET A 282 11.69 4.83 -11.37
N GLU A 283 12.85 4.37 -11.84
CA GLU A 283 13.73 3.52 -11.03
C GLU A 283 14.41 4.30 -9.88
N GLN A 284 14.75 5.56 -10.09
CA GLN A 284 15.24 6.41 -9.00
C GLN A 284 14.13 6.69 -7.98
N PHE A 285 12.90 6.86 -8.47
CA PHE A 285 11.73 7.08 -7.64
C PHE A 285 11.37 5.87 -6.78
N ASP A 286 11.43 4.66 -7.35
CA ASP A 286 11.20 3.41 -6.60
C ASP A 286 12.15 3.29 -5.40
N LYS A 287 13.44 3.63 -5.57
CA LYS A 287 14.41 3.63 -4.47
C LYS A 287 14.00 4.58 -3.34
N LYS A 288 13.51 5.79 -3.67
CA LYS A 288 13.05 6.76 -2.66
C LYS A 288 11.79 6.26 -1.94
N LEU A 289 10.87 5.61 -2.64
CA LEU A 289 9.69 5.00 -2.01
C LEU A 289 10.05 3.81 -1.11
N ILE A 290 11.02 2.99 -1.51
CA ILE A 290 11.56 1.92 -0.68
C ILE A 290 12.21 2.49 0.59
N ASP A 291 12.91 3.63 0.50
CA ASP A 291 13.47 4.31 1.67
C ASP A 291 12.38 4.80 2.63
N LEU A 292 11.25 5.32 2.13
CA LEU A 292 10.09 5.65 2.98
C LEU A 292 9.49 4.41 3.64
N LYS A 293 9.36 3.29 2.91
CA LYS A 293 8.87 2.02 3.48
C LYS A 293 9.81 1.45 4.53
N SER A 294 11.12 1.72 4.41
CA SER A 294 12.13 1.24 5.35
C SER A 294 11.92 1.78 6.77
N TYR A 295 11.13 2.83 6.99
CA TYR A 295 10.81 3.26 8.35
C TYR A 295 10.07 2.21 9.18
N TYR A 296 9.26 1.35 8.55
CA TYR A 296 8.37 0.43 9.27
C TYR A 296 8.36 -1.02 8.73
N SER A 297 9.02 -1.28 7.60
CA SER A 297 8.96 -2.59 6.94
C SER A 297 10.19 -2.88 6.07
N GLY A 298 10.36 -4.16 5.73
CA GLY A 298 11.42 -4.65 4.84
C GLY A 298 12.71 -5.07 5.56
N LYS A 299 13.62 -5.67 4.79
CA LYS A 299 14.87 -6.24 5.32
C LYS A 299 15.83 -5.20 5.89
N ASN A 300 15.78 -3.97 5.38
CA ASN A 300 16.64 -2.87 5.77
C ASN A 300 15.86 -1.86 6.60
N LYS A 301 14.88 -2.31 7.40
CA LYS A 301 14.07 -1.40 8.19
C LYS A 301 14.93 -0.60 9.18
N LYS A 302 14.62 0.68 9.32
CA LYS A 302 15.33 1.64 10.20
C LYS A 302 14.95 1.44 11.66
N PHE A 303 13.69 1.10 11.92
CA PHE A 303 13.12 0.98 13.26
C PHE A 303 12.46 -0.39 13.47
N SER A 304 12.34 -0.80 14.73
CA SER A 304 11.33 -1.80 15.07
C SER A 304 9.92 -1.25 14.81
N TYR A 305 8.91 -2.11 14.67
CA TYR A 305 7.56 -1.59 14.41
C TYR A 305 6.99 -0.80 15.61
N LEU A 306 7.32 -1.21 16.84
CA LEU A 306 6.95 -0.48 18.05
C LEU A 306 7.61 0.91 18.11
N GLU A 307 8.90 0.98 17.81
CA GLU A 307 9.63 2.25 17.72
C GLU A 307 9.07 3.15 16.61
N PHE A 308 8.66 2.58 15.48
CA PHE A 308 7.97 3.34 14.43
C PHE A 308 6.65 3.94 14.93
N ILE A 309 5.83 3.19 15.68
CA ILE A 309 4.59 3.71 16.30
C ILE A 309 4.92 4.90 17.21
N GLU A 310 5.87 4.74 18.12
CA GLU A 310 6.27 5.80 19.06
C GLU A 310 6.76 7.06 18.34
N LYS A 311 7.68 6.91 17.39
CA LYS A 311 8.22 8.04 16.63
C LYS A 311 7.15 8.79 15.86
N VAL A 312 6.21 8.07 15.24
CA VAL A 312 5.10 8.69 14.51
C VAL A 312 4.15 9.41 15.47
N SER A 313 3.83 8.78 16.60
CA SER A 313 2.88 9.30 17.59
C SER A 313 3.31 10.64 18.16
N PHE A 314 4.61 10.78 18.45
CA PHE A 314 5.17 12.00 19.04
C PHE A 314 5.86 12.90 18.01
N ASN A 315 5.77 12.55 16.72
CA ASN A 315 6.51 13.18 15.62
C ASN A 315 8.00 13.40 15.97
N GLU A 316 8.62 12.40 16.59
CA GLU A 316 10.03 12.47 16.95
C GLU A 316 10.89 12.67 15.71
N ASP A 317 11.91 13.52 15.85
CA ASP A 317 12.83 13.87 14.76
C ASP A 317 12.12 14.43 13.49
N GLY A 318 10.85 14.84 13.60
CA GLY A 318 10.05 15.32 12.48
C GLY A 318 9.70 14.23 11.46
N ILE A 319 9.63 12.95 11.86
CA ILE A 319 9.42 11.82 10.94
C ILE A 319 8.13 11.96 10.13
N VAL A 320 7.04 12.42 10.74
CA VAL A 320 5.74 12.57 10.07
C VAL A 320 5.85 13.66 9.01
N ASP A 321 6.45 14.79 9.35
CA ASP A 321 6.68 15.91 8.44
C ASP A 321 7.59 15.50 7.28
N HIS A 322 8.65 14.73 7.57
CA HIS A 322 9.57 14.23 6.56
C HIS A 322 8.88 13.30 5.56
N ILE A 323 8.09 12.34 6.05
CA ILE A 323 7.33 11.42 5.20
C ILE A 323 6.30 12.19 4.36
N GLN A 324 5.54 13.11 4.97
CA GLN A 324 4.52 13.90 4.27
C GLN A 324 5.13 14.78 3.18
N ASN A 325 6.17 15.55 3.51
CA ASN A 325 6.86 16.41 2.54
C ASN A 325 7.45 15.60 1.39
N SER A 326 8.09 14.47 1.72
CA SER A 326 8.59 13.54 0.71
C SER A 326 7.45 13.08 -0.20
N LEU A 327 6.36 12.53 0.33
CA LEU A 327 5.23 12.06 -0.48
C LEU A 327 4.60 13.17 -1.34
N ILE A 328 4.52 14.40 -0.85
CA ILE A 328 4.03 15.55 -1.62
C ILE A 328 4.93 15.84 -2.81
N ASP A 329 6.24 15.88 -2.61
CA ASP A 329 7.19 16.14 -3.70
C ASP A 329 7.22 15.01 -4.71
N HIS A 330 7.18 13.77 -4.21
CA HIS A 330 7.08 12.58 -5.05
C HIS A 330 5.78 12.59 -5.88
N ARG A 331 4.67 13.04 -5.29
CA ARG A 331 3.39 13.17 -6.00
C ARG A 331 3.49 14.16 -7.16
N LYS A 332 4.12 15.33 -6.96
CA LYS A 332 4.29 16.33 -8.03
C LYS A 332 5.09 15.74 -9.20
N GLU A 333 6.15 15.01 -8.89
CA GLU A 333 7.00 14.36 -9.89
C GLU A 333 6.24 13.27 -10.66
N LEU A 334 5.50 12.41 -9.94
CA LEU A 334 4.69 11.34 -10.54
C LEU A 334 3.54 11.89 -11.41
N VAL A 335 2.90 13.00 -11.01
CA VAL A 335 1.87 13.67 -11.81
C VAL A 335 2.45 14.15 -13.13
N ARG A 336 3.63 14.77 -13.13
CA ARG A 336 4.31 15.22 -14.37
C ARG A 336 4.60 14.05 -15.31
N ILE A 337 5.15 12.95 -14.78
CA ILE A 337 5.38 11.72 -15.56
C ILE A 337 4.06 11.19 -16.12
N ASN A 338 3.01 11.15 -15.31
CA ASN A 338 1.72 10.66 -15.75
C ASN A 338 1.11 11.54 -16.85
N GLU A 339 1.26 12.86 -16.79
CA GLU A 339 0.82 13.80 -17.83
C GLU A 339 1.56 13.56 -19.15
N GLN A 340 2.86 13.29 -19.11
CA GLN A 340 3.64 12.92 -20.30
C GLN A 340 3.14 11.60 -20.91
N ILE A 341 3.06 10.55 -20.08
CA ILE A 341 2.65 9.20 -20.50
C ILE A 341 1.17 9.13 -20.90
N SER A 342 0.32 10.04 -20.44
CA SER A 342 -1.10 10.07 -20.80
C SER A 342 -1.35 10.62 -22.21
N LYS A 343 -0.38 11.33 -22.80
CA LYS A 343 -0.44 11.78 -24.20
C LYS A 343 -0.18 10.65 -25.19
N LEU A 344 0.37 9.52 -24.73
CA LEU A 344 0.70 8.37 -25.55
C LEU A 344 -0.37 7.29 -25.38
N THR A 345 -0.81 6.71 -26.50
CA THR A 345 -1.65 5.50 -26.50
C THR A 345 -0.91 4.31 -27.08
N GLU A 346 -1.26 3.11 -26.60
CA GLU A 346 -0.68 1.86 -27.10
C GLU A 346 -0.90 1.68 -28.61
N LYS A 347 -2.05 2.16 -29.12
CA LYS A 347 -2.39 2.09 -30.54
C LYS A 347 -1.47 2.97 -31.38
N GLU A 348 -1.27 4.22 -30.97
CA GLU A 348 -0.40 5.17 -31.69
C GLU A 348 1.04 4.69 -31.72
N LEU A 349 1.57 4.21 -30.59
CA LEU A 349 2.93 3.66 -30.52
C LEU A 349 3.11 2.43 -31.40
N LYS A 350 2.10 1.54 -31.46
CA LYS A 350 2.12 0.38 -32.38
C LYS A 350 2.13 0.80 -33.84
N LEU A 351 1.33 1.79 -34.20
CA LEU A 351 1.30 2.32 -35.57
C LEU A 351 2.63 2.97 -35.93
N LEU A 352 3.18 3.82 -35.06
CA LEU A 352 4.49 4.43 -35.25
C LEU A 352 5.60 3.38 -35.42
N ASN A 353 5.59 2.31 -34.61
CA ASN A 353 6.57 1.24 -34.74
C ASN A 353 6.44 0.49 -36.08
N LEU A 354 5.22 0.23 -36.54
CA LEU A 354 4.98 -0.39 -37.85
C LEU A 354 5.38 0.51 -39.02
N ASP A 355 5.09 1.81 -38.94
CA ASP A 355 5.45 2.78 -39.97
C ASP A 355 6.96 2.95 -40.06
N TYR A 356 7.66 2.89 -38.93
CA TYR A 356 9.12 2.85 -38.91
C TYR A 356 9.69 1.55 -39.51
N GLU A 357 9.10 0.39 -39.20
CA GLU A 357 9.51 -0.89 -39.82
C GLU A 357 9.30 -0.88 -41.34
N ARG A 358 8.22 -0.25 -41.84
CA ARG A 358 8.01 -0.05 -43.28
C ARG A 358 9.07 0.86 -43.90
N LEU A 359 9.42 1.95 -43.22
CA LEU A 359 10.49 2.84 -43.67
C LEU A 359 11.80 2.07 -43.84
N ILE A 360 12.17 1.22 -42.87
CA ILE A 360 13.38 0.39 -42.95
C ILE A 360 13.37 -0.53 -44.18
N ILE A 361 12.23 -1.17 -44.47
CA ILE A 361 12.10 -2.06 -45.64
C ILE A 361 12.28 -1.26 -46.93
N MET A 362 11.59 -0.12 -47.05
CA MET A 362 11.66 0.73 -48.24
C MET A 362 13.07 1.31 -48.48
N SER A 363 13.80 1.64 -47.40
CA SER A 363 15.19 2.10 -47.49
C SER A 363 16.21 0.99 -47.72
N GLY A 364 15.81 -0.28 -47.64
CA GLY A 364 16.66 -1.45 -47.84
C GLY A 364 16.65 -2.01 -49.27
N ASP A 365 15.66 -1.62 -50.08
CA ASP A 365 15.45 -2.05 -51.47
C ASP A 365 16.19 -1.17 -52.52
N ASP A 366 16.92 -0.15 -52.07
CA ASP A 366 17.96 0.60 -52.82
C ASP A 366 19.37 0.09 -52.44
#